data_AF-A0A8J4XYQ8-F1
#
_entry.id   AF-A0A8J4XYQ8-F1
#
_cell.length_a   1.000
_cell.length_b   1.000
_cell.length_c   1.000
_cell.angle_alpha   90.00
_cell.angle_beta   90.00
_cell.angle_gamma   90.00
#
_symmetry.space_group_name_H-M   'P 1'
#
loop_
_entity.id
_entity.type
_entity.pdbx_description
1 polymer ?
#
loop_
_entity_poly.entity_id
_entity_poly.type
_entity_poly.pdbx_seq_one_letter_code
_entity_poly.pdbx_strand_id
1 'polypeptide(L)'
;MFLCICCCCVFPRSVVVAGGTMQPISEFQDQLFISAGVKKERVQHFSCGHVVPAEQLLPVALPRGPTGLTFDFTHQHRTDPKMLDELGRVLVNVCAVVPGGVVCFLTSYDYEHKVRAHFTASGVLARLSARKKVFWEPKKANQLDAVLSDYTKTIRMTAANTGGVSGSLLLSVVGEWRAGGREGGGQAGGMRSRAGSLSRAHLC
;
A
#
# COMPACT_ATOMS: atom_id res chain seq x y z
N MET A 1 9.73 8.41 -7.25
CA MET A 1 11.11 8.87 -7.55
C MET A 1 11.59 9.65 -6.34
N PHE A 2 12.35 9.01 -5.45
CA PHE A 2 12.98 9.67 -4.31
C PHE A 2 14.35 10.16 -4.79
N LEU A 3 14.46 11.45 -5.11
CA LEU A 3 15.74 12.06 -5.37
C LEU A 3 16.24 12.65 -4.04
N CYS A 4 16.90 11.81 -3.24
CA CYS A 4 17.73 12.31 -2.14
C CYS A 4 19.06 12.73 -2.78
N ILE A 5 19.22 14.01 -3.12
CA ILE A 5 20.53 14.57 -3.45
C ILE A 5 21.30 14.73 -2.13
N CYS A 6 21.64 13.61 -1.49
CA CYS A 6 22.78 13.56 -0.59
C CYS A 6 23.96 13.11 -1.44
N CYS A 7 24.50 14.06 -2.21
CA CYS A 7 25.85 13.89 -2.72
C CYS A 7 26.77 13.76 -1.50
N CYS A 8 27.59 12.71 -1.47
CA CYS A 8 28.57 12.38 -0.44
C CYS A 8 29.51 13.54 -0.13
N CYS A 9 29.08 14.48 0.73
CA CYS A 9 29.88 15.59 1.21
C CYS A 9 29.79 15.59 2.73
N VAL A 10 30.93 15.49 3.39
CA VAL A 10 31.06 15.50 4.87
C VAL A 10 30.45 16.76 5.49
N PHE A 11 30.26 17.84 4.72
CA PHE A 11 29.51 19.03 5.08
C PHE A 11 28.66 19.54 3.90
N PRO A 12 27.35 19.20 3.81
CA PRO A 12 26.49 19.75 2.79
C PRO A 12 26.22 21.24 3.05
N ARG A 13 26.35 22.10 2.03
CA ARG A 13 26.03 23.54 2.12
C ARG A 13 24.52 23.81 2.13
N SER A 14 23.73 22.86 1.62
CA SER A 14 22.27 22.91 1.57
C SER A 14 21.71 21.49 1.50
N VAL A 15 20.56 21.26 2.13
CA VAL A 15 19.85 19.97 2.11
C VAL A 15 18.47 20.21 1.51
N VAL A 16 18.13 19.44 0.48
CA VAL A 16 16.80 19.46 -0.15
C VAL A 16 16.11 18.14 0.15
N VAL A 17 14.96 18.22 0.83
CA VAL A 17 14.10 17.06 1.07
C VAL A 17 12.84 17.21 0.24
N ALA A 18 12.56 16.21 -0.60
CA ALA A 18 11.38 16.17 -1.44
C ALA A 18 10.59 14.87 -1.22
N GLY A 19 9.28 14.98 -1.02
CA GLY A 19 8.40 13.83 -0.85
C GLY A 19 6.93 14.18 -1.03
N GLY A 20 6.18 13.28 -1.66
CA GLY A 20 4.75 13.48 -1.94
C GLY A 20 3.81 13.10 -0.79
N THR A 21 4.31 12.54 0.31
CA THR A 21 3.51 12.04 1.44
C THR A 21 4.03 12.52 2.80
N MET A 22 4.69 13.68 2.83
CA MET A 22 5.35 14.23 4.04
C MET A 22 4.44 15.07 4.94
N GLN A 23 3.12 14.90 4.83
CA GLN A 23 2.18 15.58 5.72
C GLN A 23 2.07 14.82 7.05
N PRO A 24 2.09 15.50 8.22
CA PRO A 24 2.24 16.95 8.42
C PRO A 24 3.71 17.42 8.37
N ILE A 25 3.99 18.50 7.65
CA ILE A 25 5.38 18.97 7.47
C ILE A 25 5.96 19.69 8.70
N SER A 26 5.12 20.20 9.59
CA SER A 26 5.57 20.92 10.80
C SER A 26 6.42 20.01 11.69
N GLU A 27 5.94 18.80 11.97
CA GLU A 27 6.64 17.82 12.80
C GLU A 27 7.97 17.39 12.15
N PHE A 28 7.96 17.22 10.83
CA PHE A 28 9.17 16.92 10.07
C PHE A 28 10.22 18.04 10.19
N GLN A 29 9.80 19.30 10.10
CA GLN A 29 10.71 20.45 10.23
C GLN A 29 11.29 20.56 11.65
N ASP A 30 10.45 20.36 12.66
CA ASP A 30 10.84 20.46 14.06
C ASP A 30 11.87 19.39 14.44
N GLN A 31 11.63 18.14 14.03
CA GLN A 31 12.54 17.04 14.35
C GLN A 31 13.83 17.06 13.54
N LEU A 32 13.78 17.39 12.25
CA LEU A 32 14.97 17.27 11.39
C LEU A 32 15.84 18.53 11.39
N PHE A 33 15.23 19.72 11.38
CA PHE A 33 15.95 20.97 11.18
C PHE A 33 16.07 21.78 12.47
N ILE A 34 14.96 21.99 13.18
CA ILE A 34 14.97 22.82 14.40
C ILE A 34 15.77 22.13 15.51
N SER A 35 15.56 20.82 15.71
CA SER A 35 16.33 20.03 16.69
C SER A 35 17.82 19.95 16.34
N ALA A 36 18.19 20.13 15.07
CA ALA A 36 19.57 20.23 14.61
C ALA A 36 20.16 21.66 14.71
N GLY A 37 19.43 22.60 15.30
CA GLY A 37 19.87 23.99 15.51
C GLY A 37 19.71 24.90 14.28
N VAL A 38 18.98 24.47 13.25
CA VAL A 38 18.68 25.30 12.08
C VAL A 38 17.57 26.29 12.45
N LYS A 39 17.81 27.58 12.24
CA LYS A 39 16.79 28.61 12.46
C LYS A 39 15.65 28.47 11.45
N LYS A 40 14.41 28.70 11.89
CA LYS A 40 13.20 28.49 11.09
C LYS A 40 13.18 29.32 9.79
N GLU A 41 13.79 30.50 9.80
CA GLU A 41 13.85 31.40 8.64
C GLU A 41 14.69 30.82 7.49
N ARG A 42 15.56 29.85 7.78
CA ARG A 42 16.38 29.15 6.77
C ARG A 42 15.67 27.95 6.15
N VAL A 43 14.50 27.55 6.67
CA VAL A 43 13.75 26.40 6.19
C VAL A 43 12.67 26.90 5.23
N GLN A 44 12.84 26.60 3.94
CA GLN A 44 11.81 26.87 2.95
C GLN A 44 11.00 25.62 2.68
N HIS A 45 9.68 25.77 2.67
CA HIS A 45 8.75 24.73 2.27
C HIS A 45 8.04 25.14 0.99
N PHE A 46 8.03 24.22 0.03
CA PHE A 46 7.27 24.35 -1.20
C PHE A 46 6.39 23.12 -1.38
N SER A 47 5.11 23.34 -1.66
CA SER A 47 4.14 22.29 -1.96
C SER A 47 3.56 22.53 -3.34
N CYS A 48 3.69 21.55 -4.22
CA CYS A 48 3.00 21.55 -5.50
C CYS A 48 1.54 21.12 -5.30
N GLY A 49 0.62 21.72 -6.07
CA GLY A 49 -0.75 21.25 -6.15
C GLY A 49 -0.87 19.78 -6.58
N HIS A 50 -2.02 19.18 -6.29
CA HIS A 50 -2.29 17.79 -6.67
C HIS A 50 -2.39 17.69 -8.20
N VAL A 51 -1.54 16.86 -8.81
CA VAL A 51 -1.56 16.59 -10.26
C VAL A 51 -2.75 15.69 -10.65
N VAL A 52 -3.37 15.03 -9.68
CA VAL A 52 -4.51 14.15 -9.88
C VAL A 52 -5.79 14.92 -9.53
N PRO A 53 -6.78 15.00 -10.46
CA PRO A 53 -8.08 15.61 -10.20
C PRO A 53 -8.80 14.97 -9.01
N ALA A 54 -9.61 15.74 -8.29
CA ALA A 54 -10.35 15.23 -7.13
C ALA A 54 -11.36 14.14 -7.54
N GLU A 55 -11.86 14.18 -8.77
CA GLU A 55 -12.81 13.21 -9.33
C GLU A 55 -12.20 11.81 -9.50
N GLN A 56 -10.86 11.71 -9.52
CA GLN A 56 -10.14 10.44 -9.64
C GLN A 56 -9.76 9.83 -8.28
N LEU A 57 -10.09 10.50 -7.16
CA LEU A 57 -9.73 10.08 -5.81
C LEU A 57 -10.93 10.14 -4.87
N LEU A 58 -11.34 8.98 -4.35
CA LEU A 58 -12.39 8.89 -3.33
C LEU A 58 -11.82 8.26 -2.05
N PRO A 59 -11.37 9.06 -1.07
CA PRO A 59 -10.97 8.54 0.23
C PRO A 59 -12.21 8.17 1.05
N VAL A 60 -12.27 6.92 1.51
CA VAL A 60 -13.37 6.43 2.35
C VAL A 60 -12.80 5.78 3.61
N ALA A 61 -13.25 6.25 4.78
CA ALA A 61 -13.01 5.58 6.05
C ALA A 61 -14.19 4.63 6.32
N LEU A 62 -13.89 3.34 6.47
CA LEU A 62 -14.91 2.31 6.75
C LEU A 62 -14.76 1.82 8.20
N PRO A 63 -15.50 2.38 9.17
CA PRO A 63 -15.37 2.01 10.59
C PRO A 63 -16.13 0.74 10.96
N ARG A 64 -17.10 0.32 10.14
CA ARG A 64 -17.96 -0.85 10.40
C ARG A 64 -18.07 -1.71 9.16
N GLY A 65 -18.15 -3.02 9.36
CA GLY A 65 -18.37 -3.97 8.29
C GLY A 65 -19.86 -4.16 7.92
N PRO A 66 -20.14 -5.02 6.92
CA PRO A 66 -21.48 -5.26 6.38
C PRO A 66 -22.49 -5.81 7.39
N THR A 67 -22.03 -6.46 8.46
CA THR A 67 -22.88 -6.98 9.54
C THR A 67 -23.09 -5.98 10.67
N GLY A 68 -22.49 -4.78 10.57
CA GLY A 68 -22.54 -3.75 11.60
C GLY A 68 -21.46 -3.87 12.67
N LEU A 69 -20.60 -4.90 12.60
CA LEU A 69 -19.45 -5.05 13.48
C LEU A 69 -18.48 -3.87 13.29
N THR A 70 -18.12 -3.19 14.38
CA THR A 70 -17.08 -2.15 14.36
C THR A 70 -15.71 -2.79 14.16
N PHE A 71 -14.93 -2.26 13.23
CA PHE A 71 -13.59 -2.74 12.98
C PHE A 71 -12.64 -2.33 14.10
N ASP A 72 -12.07 -3.32 14.78
CA ASP A 72 -10.97 -3.17 15.71
C ASP A 72 -9.76 -4.00 15.25
N PHE A 73 -8.80 -3.32 14.61
CA PHE A 73 -7.54 -3.93 14.17
C PHE A 73 -6.39 -3.73 15.18
N THR A 74 -6.69 -3.46 16.46
CA THR A 74 -5.68 -3.49 17.52
C THR A 74 -5.04 -4.87 17.62
N HIS A 75 -3.84 -4.93 18.20
CA HIS A 75 -3.09 -6.18 18.30
C HIS A 75 -3.89 -7.32 18.95
N GLN A 76 -4.74 -6.99 19.92
CA GLN A 76 -5.53 -7.93 20.70
C GLN A 76 -6.69 -8.52 19.88
N HIS A 77 -7.40 -7.69 19.11
CA HIS A 77 -8.65 -8.07 18.44
C HIS A 77 -8.50 -8.43 16.96
N ARG A 78 -7.41 -8.03 16.30
CA ARG A 78 -7.24 -8.23 14.85
C ARG A 78 -7.28 -9.69 14.39
N THR A 79 -6.98 -10.65 15.28
CA THR A 79 -6.99 -12.09 15.00
C THR A 79 -8.29 -12.78 15.39
N ASP A 80 -9.25 -12.04 15.95
CA ASP A 80 -10.54 -12.60 16.33
C ASP A 80 -11.26 -13.11 15.07
N PRO A 81 -11.82 -14.34 15.08
CA PRO A 81 -12.48 -14.90 13.90
C PRO A 81 -13.59 -14.00 13.35
N LYS A 82 -14.35 -13.34 14.23
CA LYS A 82 -15.40 -12.38 13.84
C LYS A 82 -14.83 -11.19 13.05
N MET A 83 -13.67 -10.68 13.46
CA MET A 83 -12.97 -9.59 12.78
C MET A 83 -12.46 -10.02 11.40
N LEU A 84 -11.88 -11.23 11.31
CA LEU A 84 -11.39 -11.79 10.05
C LEU A 84 -12.53 -12.12 9.07
N ASP A 85 -13.65 -12.65 9.56
CA ASP A 85 -14.85 -12.89 8.75
C ASP A 85 -15.40 -11.57 8.18
N GLU A 86 -15.44 -10.53 9.00
CA GLU A 86 -15.93 -9.23 8.59
C GLU A 86 -15.02 -8.56 7.55
N LEU A 87 -13.70 -8.67 7.74
CA LEU A 87 -12.72 -8.25 6.73
C LEU A 87 -12.93 -9.01 5.41
N GLY A 88 -13.14 -10.33 5.48
CA GLY A 88 -13.43 -11.17 4.32
C GLY A 88 -14.69 -10.74 3.57
N ARG A 89 -15.77 -10.43 4.30
CA ARG A 89 -17.03 -9.92 3.72
C ARG A 89 -16.82 -8.60 3.00
N VAL A 90 -16.10 -7.65 3.59
CA VAL A 90 -15.75 -6.38 2.95
C VAL A 90 -14.96 -6.62 1.67
N LEU A 91 -13.91 -7.44 1.71
CA LEU A 91 -13.08 -7.70 0.55
C LEU A 91 -13.86 -8.36 -0.59
N VAL A 92 -14.76 -9.30 -0.29
CA VAL A 92 -15.63 -9.90 -1.30
C VAL A 92 -16.55 -8.86 -1.93
N ASN A 93 -17.16 -7.98 -1.14
CA ASN A 93 -18.04 -6.92 -1.65
C ASN A 93 -17.28 -5.92 -2.50
N VAL A 94 -16.10 -5.47 -2.05
CA VAL A 94 -15.23 -4.58 -2.82
C VAL A 94 -14.80 -5.24 -4.13
N CYS A 95 -14.38 -6.51 -4.10
CA CYS A 95 -13.98 -7.23 -5.30
C CYS A 95 -15.15 -7.51 -6.26
N ALA A 96 -16.40 -7.46 -5.79
CA ALA A 96 -17.57 -7.61 -6.64
C ALA A 96 -17.93 -6.31 -7.39
N VAL A 97 -17.67 -5.15 -6.79
CA VAL A 97 -18.06 -3.84 -7.34
C VAL A 97 -16.91 -3.18 -8.11
N VAL A 98 -15.67 -3.32 -7.65
CA VAL A 98 -14.51 -2.65 -8.24
C VAL A 98 -14.01 -3.44 -9.46
N PRO A 99 -14.06 -2.91 -10.68
CA PRO A 99 -13.48 -3.55 -11.86
C PRO A 99 -11.94 -3.50 -11.81
N GLY A 100 -11.28 -4.44 -12.47
CA GLY A 100 -9.82 -4.46 -12.59
C GLY A 100 -9.11 -4.85 -11.29
N GLY A 101 -8.14 -4.04 -10.88
CA GLY A 101 -7.19 -4.35 -9.81
C GLY A 101 -7.56 -3.79 -8.43
N VAL A 102 -7.46 -4.62 -7.39
CA VAL A 102 -7.55 -4.22 -5.99
C VAL A 102 -6.22 -4.56 -5.30
N VAL A 103 -5.73 -3.66 -4.44
CA VAL A 103 -4.56 -3.91 -3.58
C VAL A 103 -4.98 -3.73 -2.13
N CYS A 104 -4.78 -4.75 -1.31
CA CYS A 104 -5.07 -4.74 0.13
C CYS A 104 -3.76 -4.81 0.91
N PHE A 105 -3.51 -3.81 1.75
CA PHE A 105 -2.30 -3.73 2.57
C PHE A 105 -2.57 -4.24 3.99
N LEU A 106 -1.78 -5.21 4.42
CA LEU A 106 -1.81 -5.81 5.76
C LEU A 106 -0.63 -5.32 6.60
N THR A 107 -0.78 -5.36 7.93
CA THR A 107 0.18 -4.75 8.86
C THR A 107 1.48 -5.55 9.04
N SER A 108 1.49 -6.86 8.75
CA SER A 108 2.68 -7.72 8.86
C SER A 108 2.49 -9.04 8.12
N TYR A 109 3.59 -9.74 7.79
CA TYR A 109 3.55 -11.08 7.21
C TYR A 109 2.97 -12.15 8.16
N ASP A 110 3.14 -11.97 9.48
CA ASP A 110 2.51 -12.85 10.47
C ASP A 110 0.98 -12.73 10.41
N TYR A 111 0.49 -11.49 10.35
CA TYR A 111 -0.94 -11.24 10.24
C TYR A 111 -1.50 -11.73 8.91
N GLU A 112 -0.77 -11.50 7.81
CA GLU A 112 -1.10 -12.01 6.48
C GLU A 112 -1.23 -13.53 6.44
N HIS A 113 -0.33 -14.26 7.11
CA HIS A 113 -0.43 -15.71 7.24
C HIS A 113 -1.71 -16.15 7.97
N LYS A 114 -2.08 -15.46 9.05
CA LYS A 114 -3.31 -15.73 9.81
C LYS A 114 -4.57 -15.45 8.98
N VAL A 115 -4.59 -14.33 8.26
CA VAL A 115 -5.67 -13.97 7.33
C VAL A 115 -5.80 -15.03 6.23
N ARG A 116 -4.68 -15.44 5.61
CA ARG A 116 -4.67 -16.47 4.57
C ARG A 116 -5.22 -17.80 5.08
N ALA A 117 -4.75 -18.26 6.24
CA ALA A 117 -5.21 -19.49 6.85
C ALA A 117 -6.73 -19.44 7.12
N HIS A 118 -7.19 -18.35 7.74
CA HIS A 118 -8.61 -18.15 8.03
C HIS A 118 -9.48 -18.09 6.78
N PHE A 119 -9.04 -17.36 5.74
CA PHE A 119 -9.78 -17.23 4.48
C PHE A 119 -9.87 -18.56 3.71
N THR A 120 -8.84 -19.39 3.83
CA THR A 120 -8.83 -20.73 3.24
C THR A 120 -9.82 -21.64 3.99
N ALA A 121 -9.76 -21.65 5.33
CA ALA A 121 -10.62 -22.49 6.16
C ALA A 121 -12.11 -22.10 6.10
N SER A 122 -12.42 -20.80 6.05
CA SER A 122 -13.79 -20.26 6.00
C SER A 122 -14.39 -20.23 4.57
N GLY A 123 -13.62 -20.59 3.54
CA GLY A 123 -14.07 -20.53 2.14
C GLY A 123 -14.14 -19.11 1.54
N VAL A 124 -13.75 -18.08 2.28
CA VAL A 124 -13.66 -16.70 1.78
C VAL A 124 -12.69 -16.60 0.59
N LEU A 125 -11.57 -17.33 0.63
CA LEU A 125 -10.59 -17.34 -0.47
C LEU A 125 -11.21 -17.86 -1.78
N ALA A 126 -12.07 -18.88 -1.70
CA ALA A 126 -12.77 -19.40 -2.87
C ALA A 126 -13.75 -18.37 -3.43
N ARG A 127 -14.49 -17.67 -2.57
CA ARG A 127 -15.40 -16.58 -2.97
C ARG A 127 -14.66 -15.42 -3.63
N LEU A 128 -13.48 -15.06 -3.12
CA LEU A 128 -12.61 -14.05 -3.73
C LEU A 128 -12.10 -14.51 -5.10
N SER A 129 -11.62 -15.76 -5.17
CA SER A 129 -11.06 -16.35 -6.40
C SER A 129 -12.10 -16.51 -7.51
N ALA A 130 -13.39 -16.67 -7.16
CA ALA A 130 -14.49 -16.67 -8.12
C ALA A 130 -14.75 -15.29 -8.76
N ARG A 131 -14.19 -14.21 -8.21
CA ARG A 131 -14.38 -12.83 -8.69
C ARG A 131 -13.10 -12.21 -9.25
N LYS A 132 -11.97 -12.45 -8.59
CA LYS A 132 -10.65 -11.89 -8.91
C LYS A 132 -9.55 -12.93 -8.71
N LYS A 133 -8.52 -12.89 -9.55
CA LYS A 133 -7.32 -13.69 -9.32
C LYS A 133 -6.57 -13.15 -8.10
N VAL A 134 -6.42 -13.98 -7.07
CA VAL A 134 -5.79 -13.57 -5.81
C VAL A 134 -4.28 -13.82 -5.88
N PHE A 135 -3.52 -12.76 -5.67
CA PHE A 135 -2.08 -12.75 -5.54
C PHE A 135 -1.70 -12.40 -4.11
N TRP A 136 -0.61 -13.00 -3.66
CA TRP A 136 -0.03 -12.68 -2.37
C TRP A 136 1.40 -12.24 -2.58
N GLU A 137 1.80 -11.23 -1.82
CA GLU A 137 3.18 -10.77 -1.83
C GLU A 137 4.14 -11.86 -1.33
N PRO A 138 5.17 -12.20 -2.11
CA PRO A 138 6.18 -13.15 -1.67
C PRO A 138 7.11 -12.52 -0.63
N LYS A 139 7.55 -13.31 0.35
CA LYS A 139 8.55 -12.86 1.35
C LYS A 139 9.92 -12.53 0.73
N LYS A 140 10.21 -13.08 -0.46
CA LYS A 140 11.48 -12.89 -1.15
C LYS A 140 11.35 -11.82 -2.23
N ALA A 141 12.22 -10.82 -2.13
CA ALA A 141 12.39 -9.72 -3.07
C ALA A 141 12.45 -10.16 -4.54
N ASN A 142 13.21 -11.24 -4.84
CA ASN A 142 13.43 -11.71 -6.21
C ASN A 142 12.18 -12.28 -6.90
N GLN A 143 11.13 -12.58 -6.16
CA GLN A 143 9.87 -13.10 -6.71
C GLN A 143 8.81 -12.01 -6.89
N LEU A 144 9.02 -10.83 -6.30
CA LEU A 144 8.02 -9.77 -6.28
C LEU A 144 7.73 -9.22 -7.69
N ASP A 145 8.76 -9.00 -8.51
CA ASP A 145 8.60 -8.46 -9.86
C ASP A 145 7.76 -9.39 -10.76
N ALA A 146 7.94 -10.71 -10.61
CA ALA A 146 7.13 -11.69 -11.34
C ALA A 146 5.65 -11.62 -10.93
N VAL A 147 5.37 -11.55 -9.62
CA VAL A 147 3.99 -11.45 -9.10
C VAL A 147 3.32 -10.14 -9.55
N LEU A 148 4.04 -9.02 -9.54
CA LEU A 148 3.51 -7.74 -10.01
C LEU A 148 3.25 -7.74 -11.52
N SER A 149 4.13 -8.39 -12.30
CA SER A 149 3.92 -8.58 -13.74
C SER A 149 2.65 -9.39 -14.01
N ASP A 150 2.48 -10.52 -13.32
CA ASP A 150 1.30 -11.38 -13.46
C ASP A 150 0.01 -10.70 -13.01
N TYR A 151 0.07 -9.93 -11.93
CA TYR A 151 -1.03 -9.10 -11.44
C TYR A 151 -1.52 -8.12 -12.52
N THR A 152 -0.59 -7.38 -13.11
CA THR A 152 -0.85 -6.38 -14.17
C THR A 152 -1.37 -7.04 -15.44
N LYS A 153 -0.74 -8.15 -15.86
CA LYS A 153 -1.13 -8.93 -17.03
C LYS A 153 -2.57 -9.41 -16.91
N THR A 154 -2.94 -9.91 -15.74
CA THR A 154 -4.30 -10.40 -15.47
C THR A 154 -5.31 -9.26 -15.58
N ILE A 155 -5.03 -8.07 -15.03
CA ILE A 155 -5.93 -6.90 -15.15
C ILE A 155 -6.14 -6.52 -16.62
N ARG A 156 -5.06 -6.45 -17.41
CA ARG A 156 -5.13 -6.13 -18.85
C ARG A 156 -5.95 -7.15 -19.63
N MET A 157 -5.76 -8.43 -19.34
CA MET A 157 -6.51 -9.52 -20.00
C MET A 157 -8.00 -9.44 -19.68
N THR A 158 -8.38 -9.13 -18.43
CA THR A 158 -9.78 -8.99 -18.03
C THR A 158 -10.43 -7.71 -18.56
N ALA A 159 -9.64 -6.68 -18.88
CA ALA A 159 -10.15 -5.49 -19.58
C ALA A 159 -10.46 -5.77 -21.06
N ALA A 160 -9.72 -6.71 -21.67
CA ALA A 160 -9.89 -7.08 -23.08
C ALA A 160 -10.92 -8.21 -23.32
N ASN A 161 -11.11 -9.10 -22.35
CA ASN A 161 -12.03 -10.25 -22.45
C ASN A 161 -13.11 -10.20 -21.35
N THR A 162 -14.39 -10.27 -21.75
CA THR A 162 -15.57 -10.32 -20.86
C THR A 162 -15.81 -11.67 -20.16
N GLY A 163 -14.84 -12.60 -20.20
CA GLY A 163 -15.00 -13.98 -19.72
C GLY A 163 -14.42 -14.24 -18.32
N GLY A 164 -15.29 -14.43 -17.33
CA GLY A 164 -15.03 -15.23 -16.10
C GLY A 164 -14.53 -14.49 -14.86
N VAL A 165 -13.51 -13.63 -14.97
CA VAL A 165 -12.86 -12.99 -13.80
C VAL A 165 -12.76 -11.48 -14.01
N SER A 166 -13.14 -10.68 -13.01
CA SER A 166 -13.25 -9.21 -13.11
C SER A 166 -11.93 -8.45 -12.90
N GLY A 167 -10.81 -9.17 -12.74
CA GLY A 167 -9.47 -8.63 -12.54
C GLY A 167 -8.69 -9.34 -11.42
N SER A 168 -7.88 -8.59 -10.68
CA SER A 168 -6.89 -9.14 -9.73
C SER A 168 -6.99 -8.51 -8.35
N LEU A 169 -6.74 -9.30 -7.31
CA LEU A 169 -6.57 -8.84 -5.93
C LEU A 169 -5.14 -9.14 -5.48
N LEU A 170 -4.39 -8.14 -5.02
CA LEU A 170 -3.07 -8.33 -4.42
C LEU A 170 -3.15 -8.06 -2.91
N LEU A 171 -2.85 -9.07 -2.09
CA LEU A 171 -2.61 -8.88 -0.66
C LEU A 171 -1.11 -8.64 -0.43
N SER A 172 -0.80 -7.45 0.05
CA SER A 172 0.55 -6.94 0.26
C SER A 172 0.76 -6.60 1.74
N VAL A 173 2.00 -6.64 2.21
CA VAL A 173 2.34 -6.24 3.57
C VAL A 173 2.97 -4.85 3.51
N VAL A 174 2.52 -3.95 4.39
CA VAL A 174 3.21 -2.67 4.58
C VAL A 174 4.55 -2.97 5.25
N GLY A 175 5.61 -2.99 4.45
CA GLY A 175 6.96 -3.09 4.98
C GLY A 175 7.35 -1.83 5.76
N GLU A 176 7.89 -2.01 6.96
CA GLU A 176 8.64 -0.96 7.65
C GLU A 176 9.88 -0.62 6.82
N TRP A 177 10.16 0.67 6.63
CA TRP A 177 11.52 1.12 6.28
C TRP A 177 12.40 0.84 7.50
N ARG A 178 13.01 -0.34 7.56
CA ARG A 178 14.05 -0.61 8.55
C ARG A 178 15.30 0.17 8.16
N ALA A 179 15.46 1.34 8.78
CA ALA A 179 16.73 2.07 8.84
C ALA A 179 17.73 1.26 9.69
N GLY A 180 18.30 0.21 9.08
CA GLY A 180 19.32 -0.62 9.70
C GLY A 180 20.18 -1.18 8.60
N GLY A 181 21.34 -0.55 8.38
CA GLY A 181 22.30 -0.90 7.34
C GLY A 181 22.68 -2.37 7.39
N ARG A 182 22.14 -3.14 6.46
CA ARG A 182 22.84 -4.24 5.80
C ARG A 182 22.54 -4.10 4.32
N GLU A 183 23.59 -4.01 3.53
CA GLU A 183 23.54 -3.99 2.07
C GLU A 183 22.65 -5.14 1.57
N GLY A 184 21.45 -4.76 1.16
CA GLY A 184 20.38 -5.62 0.70
C GLY A 184 19.28 -4.69 0.23
N GLY A 185 19.29 -4.39 -1.07
CA GLY A 185 18.63 -3.25 -1.69
C GLY A 185 17.21 -2.96 -1.17
N GLY A 186 16.96 -1.67 -0.88
CA GLY A 186 15.70 -1.18 -0.35
C GLY A 186 14.51 -1.51 -1.24
N GLN A 187 13.52 -2.22 -0.69
CA GLN A 187 12.35 -2.64 -1.46
C GLN A 187 10.98 -2.43 -0.80
N ALA A 188 10.91 -1.99 0.46
CA ALA A 188 9.62 -1.53 1.03
C ALA A 188 9.14 -0.21 0.38
N GLY A 189 10.07 0.69 0.01
CA GLY A 189 9.77 1.88 -0.80
C GLY A 189 9.38 1.56 -2.24
N GLY A 190 9.70 0.35 -2.72
CA GLY A 190 9.37 -0.14 -4.06
C GLY A 190 7.87 -0.32 -4.24
N MET A 191 7.16 -0.93 -3.28
CA MET A 191 5.73 -1.18 -3.43
C MET A 191 4.89 0.10 -3.34
N ARG A 192 5.19 1.04 -2.45
CA ARG A 192 4.47 2.34 -2.39
C ARG A 192 4.73 3.19 -3.62
N SER A 193 5.98 3.25 -4.10
CA SER A 193 6.30 4.00 -5.32
C SER A 193 5.80 3.31 -6.60
N ARG A 194 5.67 1.97 -6.62
CA ARG A 194 5.20 1.20 -7.78
C ARG A 194 3.70 0.96 -7.79
N ALA A 195 3.03 0.80 -6.65
CA ALA A 195 1.56 0.83 -6.57
C ALA A 195 1.02 2.20 -7.01
N GLY A 196 1.72 3.29 -6.66
CA GLY A 196 1.44 4.63 -7.19
C GLY A 196 1.65 4.75 -8.70
N SER A 197 2.62 4.03 -9.29
CA SER A 197 2.80 3.98 -10.75
C SER A 197 1.83 3.02 -11.45
N LEU A 198 1.44 1.91 -10.83
CA LEU A 198 0.44 0.97 -11.34
C LEU A 198 -0.97 1.58 -11.33
N SER A 199 -1.32 2.33 -10.29
CA SER A 199 -2.59 3.09 -10.24
C SER A 199 -2.66 4.14 -11.35
N ARG A 200 -1.55 4.84 -11.63
CA ARG A 200 -1.47 5.79 -12.75
C ARG A 200 -1.49 5.14 -14.14
N ALA A 201 -0.93 3.95 -14.31
CA ALA A 201 -0.88 3.25 -15.60
C ALA A 201 -2.22 2.58 -16.01
N HIS A 202 -3.20 2.56 -15.11
CA HIS A 202 -4.54 1.99 -15.35
C HIS A 202 -5.68 3.02 -15.29
N LEU A 203 -5.36 4.30 -15.07
CA LEU A 203 -6.31 5.42 -15.10
C LEU A 203 -6.11 6.39 -16.28
N CYS A 204 -5.18 6.09 -17.20
CA CYS A 204 -5.07 6.76 -18.50
C CYS A 204 -5.45 5.80 -19.63
#